data_AF-A0A840PFL7-F1
#
_entry.id   AF-A0A840PFL7-F1
#
_cell.length_a   1.000
_cell.length_b   1.000
_cell.length_c   1.000
_cell.angle_alpha   90.00
_cell.angle_beta   90.00
_cell.angle_gamma   90.00
#
_symmetry.space_group_name_H-M   'P 1'
#
loop_
_entity.id
_entity.type
_entity.pdbx_description
1 polymer ?
#
loop_
_entity_poly.entity_id
_entity_poly.type
_entity_poly.pdbx_seq_one_letter_code
_entity_poly.pdbx_strand_id
1 'polypeptide(L)'
;MPFKTWAPFDVLTAGDVNTYLMQQVIIRCTSTTRPLSPGEGWHIYETDTGKFLVYKAGAWVPQGLDRLMATKTNDELVGNSITYQDDDHLFLPVEANSTYRFEMYLWVTSSAAGDFKMCFTGPTNTNIFFSVLGYQIGATTDSQLKMPTFQWFNLSGGAGAGFTEFGCGVGAFSPIWFKGTLVTSAAPGTLRLQWAQNAANATATILKQGSWMSLEKF
;
A
#
# COMPACT_ATOMS: atom_id res chain seq x y z
N MET A 1 16.68 9.88 22.61
CA MET A 1 17.49 10.64 23.59
C MET A 1 16.71 10.59 24.89
N PRO A 2 17.26 9.98 25.95
CA PRO A 2 16.58 9.97 27.24
C PRO A 2 16.38 11.40 27.73
N PHE A 3 15.25 11.65 28.38
CA PHE A 3 14.94 12.96 28.95
C PHE A 3 15.88 13.26 30.13
N LYS A 4 16.46 14.46 30.18
CA LYS A 4 17.25 14.90 31.34
C LYS A 4 16.31 15.19 32.51
N THR A 5 16.54 14.53 33.63
CA THR A 5 15.84 14.84 34.89
C THR A 5 16.62 15.94 35.61
N TRP A 6 15.96 17.06 35.89
CA TRP A 6 16.55 18.22 36.54
C TRP A 6 16.33 18.15 38.05
N ALA A 7 17.37 18.37 38.84
CA ALA A 7 17.28 18.60 40.27
C ALA A 7 17.08 20.11 40.58
N PRO A 8 16.60 20.45 41.78
CA PRO A 8 16.56 21.84 42.23
C PRO A 8 17.95 22.47 42.13
N PHE A 9 18.01 23.68 41.57
CA PHE A 9 19.23 24.46 41.36
C PHE A 9 20.19 23.92 40.29
N ASP A 10 19.76 22.97 39.47
CA ASP A 10 20.55 22.59 38.29
C ASP A 10 20.73 23.77 37.34
N VAL A 11 21.98 24.00 36.96
CA VAL A 11 22.34 25.02 35.98
C VAL A 11 22.21 24.43 34.60
N LEU A 12 21.52 25.14 33.71
CA LEU A 12 21.46 24.82 32.29
C LEU A 12 22.86 24.96 31.68
N THR A 13 23.54 23.84 31.43
CA THR A 13 24.91 23.88 30.91
C THR A 13 24.92 24.09 29.40
N ALA A 14 26.03 24.57 28.85
CA ALA A 14 26.22 24.62 27.39
C ALA A 14 26.09 23.23 26.74
N GLY A 15 26.45 22.16 27.46
CA GLY A 15 26.23 20.78 26.99
C GLY A 15 24.75 20.40 26.90
N ASP A 16 23.92 20.87 27.83
CA ASP A 16 22.47 20.67 27.78
C ASP A 16 21.83 21.48 26.66
N VAL A 17 22.28 22.71 26.45
CA VAL A 17 21.78 23.53 25.34
C VAL A 17 22.13 22.88 24.01
N ASN A 18 23.39 22.50 23.80
CA ASN A 18 23.87 21.96 22.51
C ASN A 18 23.36 20.54 22.22
N THR A 19 23.07 19.74 23.25
CA THR A 19 22.72 18.31 23.07
C THR A 19 21.25 18.02 23.34
N TYR A 20 20.63 18.67 24.33
CA TYR A 20 19.24 18.40 24.71
C TYR A 20 18.26 19.38 24.07
N LEU A 21 18.57 20.68 24.03
CA LEU A 21 17.69 21.71 23.45
C LEU A 21 17.89 21.90 21.94
N MET A 22 19.13 22.03 21.47
CA MET A 22 19.43 22.32 20.05
C MET A 22 19.27 21.10 19.13
N GLN A 23 19.35 19.88 19.67
CA GLN A 23 19.07 18.67 18.89
C GLN A 23 17.56 18.40 18.72
N GLN A 24 16.68 19.18 19.36
CA GLN A 24 15.23 19.11 19.14
C GLN A 24 14.81 19.99 17.95
N VAL A 25 15.29 19.64 16.75
CA VAL A 25 14.74 20.23 15.50
C VAL A 25 13.29 19.77 15.29
N ILE A 26 12.95 18.60 15.84
CA ILE A 26 11.64 17.97 15.69
C ILE A 26 11.15 17.49 17.07
N ILE A 27 10.00 18.00 17.50
CA ILE A 27 9.37 17.66 18.78
C ILE A 27 8.81 16.24 18.70
N ARG A 28 9.18 15.36 19.64
CA ARG A 28 8.59 14.00 19.74
C ARG A 28 7.32 14.03 20.59
N CYS A 29 6.22 13.52 20.05
CA CYS A 29 4.94 13.41 20.75
C CYS A 29 4.19 12.15 20.32
N THR A 30 2.97 11.98 20.82
CA THR A 30 1.96 11.06 20.28
C THR A 30 0.85 11.88 19.62
N SER A 31 -0.02 11.25 18.83
CA SER A 31 -1.16 11.90 18.18
C SER A 31 -2.10 12.66 19.13
N THR A 32 -2.09 12.32 20.43
CA THR A 32 -2.90 12.95 21.48
C THR A 32 -2.14 14.00 22.30
N THR A 33 -0.81 14.08 22.19
CA THR A 33 0.04 14.98 22.99
C THR A 33 0.75 16.01 22.13
N ARG A 34 0.14 16.41 21.00
CA ARG A 34 0.64 17.47 20.12
C ARG A 34 0.70 18.80 20.89
N PRO A 35 1.66 19.70 20.57
CA PRO A 35 1.70 21.04 21.15
C PRO A 35 0.36 21.78 21.00
N LEU A 36 -0.14 22.39 22.08
CA LEU A 36 -1.45 23.05 22.14
C LEU A 36 -1.46 24.47 21.55
N SER A 37 -0.29 25.06 21.29
CA SER A 37 -0.16 26.39 20.69
C SER A 37 1.00 26.43 19.67
N PRO A 38 0.91 25.65 18.57
CA PRO A 38 1.97 25.60 17.58
C PRO A 38 1.97 26.85 16.69
N GLY A 39 3.17 27.30 16.33
CA GLY A 39 3.37 28.32 15.29
C GLY A 39 3.43 27.70 13.89
N GLU A 40 3.12 28.49 12.87
CA GLU A 40 3.29 28.09 11.45
C GLU A 40 4.72 27.59 11.21
N GLY A 41 4.86 26.43 10.57
CA GLY A 41 6.15 25.84 10.22
C GLY A 41 6.81 24.98 11.30
N TRP A 42 6.18 24.76 12.45
CA TRP A 42 6.71 23.85 13.49
C TRP A 42 6.70 22.40 13.03
N HIS A 43 7.72 21.62 13.41
CA HIS A 43 7.85 20.19 13.08
C HIS A 43 7.72 19.28 14.30
N ILE A 44 6.94 18.21 14.15
CA ILE A 44 6.83 17.14 15.14
C ILE A 44 7.07 15.76 14.49
N TYR A 45 7.43 14.79 15.32
CA TYR A 45 7.40 13.37 15.02
C TYR A 45 6.44 12.68 15.99
N GLU A 46 5.45 12.00 15.44
CA GLU A 46 4.51 11.16 16.20
C GLU A 46 5.05 9.75 16.36
N THR A 47 5.25 9.35 17.60
CA THR A 47 5.82 8.04 17.95
C THR A 47 4.83 6.88 17.83
N ASP A 48 3.54 7.16 17.90
CA ASP A 48 2.44 6.19 17.76
C ASP A 48 2.01 5.97 16.30
N THR A 49 2.08 7.00 15.47
CA THR A 49 1.72 6.92 14.03
C THR A 49 2.93 6.84 13.10
N GLY A 50 4.13 7.15 13.60
CA GLY A 50 5.36 7.21 12.82
C GLY A 50 5.46 8.40 11.88
N LYS A 51 4.56 9.40 12.00
CA LYS A 51 4.46 10.51 11.05
C LYS A 51 5.36 11.69 11.42
N PHE A 52 6.02 12.27 10.42
CA PHE A 52 6.55 13.64 10.52
C PHE A 52 5.45 14.61 10.11
N LEU A 53 5.16 15.61 10.95
CA LEU A 53 4.12 16.60 10.67
C LEU A 53 4.71 18.01 10.75
N VAL A 54 4.17 18.90 9.93
CA VAL A 54 4.42 20.34 9.98
C VAL A 54 3.10 21.07 10.28
N TYR A 55 3.14 22.05 11.19
CA TYR A 55 1.96 22.87 11.45
C TYR A 55 1.79 23.90 10.33
N LYS A 56 0.66 23.83 9.62
CA LYS A 56 0.32 24.75 8.53
C LYS A 56 -1.14 25.14 8.56
N ALA A 57 -1.43 26.43 8.41
CA ALA A 57 -2.78 26.96 8.27
C ALA A 57 -3.79 26.43 9.32
N GLY A 58 -3.35 26.27 10.57
CA GLY A 58 -4.21 25.82 11.67
C GLY A 58 -4.29 24.30 11.89
N ALA A 59 -3.53 23.50 11.14
CA ALA A 59 -3.55 22.03 11.27
C ALA A 59 -2.14 21.42 11.22
N TRP A 60 -1.98 20.26 11.86
CA TRP A 60 -0.81 19.41 11.68
C TRP A 60 -0.95 18.61 10.39
N VAL A 61 -0.07 18.86 9.43
CA VAL A 61 -0.09 18.25 8.10
C VAL A 61 1.12 17.32 7.94
N PRO A 62 0.96 16.08 7.46
CA PRO A 62 2.08 15.19 7.21
C PRO A 62 3.10 15.83 6.26
N GLN A 63 4.37 15.72 6.60
CA GLN A 63 5.47 16.21 5.79
C GLN A 63 6.20 15.03 5.15
N GLY A 64 6.19 14.98 3.83
CA GLY A 64 6.66 13.85 3.04
C GLY A 64 5.52 13.25 2.21
N LEU A 65 5.88 12.46 1.20
CA LEU A 65 4.92 11.58 0.57
C LEU A 65 4.68 10.42 1.54
N ASP A 66 3.47 10.32 2.09
CA ASP A 66 3.05 9.14 2.87
C ASP A 66 2.91 7.97 1.88
N ARG A 67 4.07 7.40 1.50
CA ARG A 67 4.15 6.23 0.64
C ARG A 67 4.04 4.98 1.47
N LEU A 68 2.90 4.33 1.38
CA LEU A 68 2.67 3.00 1.91
C LEU A 68 3.16 1.97 0.90
N MET A 69 3.89 0.95 1.35
CA MET A 69 4.42 -0.09 0.48
C MET A 69 4.29 -1.45 1.16
N ALA A 70 3.79 -2.42 0.39
CA ALA A 70 3.74 -3.83 0.78
C ALA A 70 4.50 -4.64 -0.27
N THR A 71 5.32 -5.57 0.20
CA THR A 71 6.12 -6.46 -0.65
C THR A 71 5.91 -7.88 -0.19
N LYS A 72 5.70 -8.78 -1.14
CA LYS A 72 5.53 -10.20 -0.87
C LYS A 72 6.86 -10.83 -0.46
N THR A 73 6.92 -11.43 0.73
CA THR A 73 8.16 -12.04 1.27
C THR A 73 8.30 -13.51 0.93
N ASN A 74 7.22 -14.18 0.53
CA ASN A 74 7.18 -15.61 0.23
C ASN A 74 6.30 -15.88 -0.99
N ASP A 75 6.59 -16.96 -1.71
CA ASP A 75 5.70 -17.47 -2.76
C ASP A 75 4.39 -17.97 -2.15
N GLU A 76 3.27 -17.64 -2.78
CA GLU A 76 1.94 -18.13 -2.40
C GLU A 76 1.32 -18.80 -3.61
N LEU A 77 0.64 -19.94 -3.41
CA LEU A 77 0.14 -20.77 -4.49
C LEU A 77 -1.34 -21.10 -4.32
N VAL A 78 -2.03 -21.20 -5.46
CA VAL A 78 -3.39 -21.71 -5.59
C VAL A 78 -3.38 -22.83 -6.61
N GLY A 79 -3.74 -24.03 -6.19
CA GLY A 79 -3.91 -25.19 -7.07
C GLY A 79 -5.36 -25.66 -7.10
N ASN A 80 -5.85 -25.98 -8.29
CA ASN A 80 -7.19 -26.52 -8.53
C ASN A 80 -8.33 -25.74 -7.84
N SER A 81 -8.23 -24.41 -7.80
CA SER A 81 -9.24 -23.56 -7.16
C SER A 81 -9.40 -22.24 -7.91
N ILE A 82 -10.66 -21.87 -8.12
CA ILE A 82 -11.08 -20.59 -8.71
C ILE A 82 -11.63 -19.63 -7.65
N THR A 83 -11.62 -20.02 -6.38
CA THR A 83 -12.13 -19.20 -5.28
C THR A 83 -11.07 -18.17 -4.93
N TYR A 84 -11.46 -16.90 -4.91
CA TYR A 84 -10.59 -15.81 -4.47
C TYR A 84 -10.07 -16.08 -3.05
N GLN A 85 -8.77 -16.00 -2.89
CA GLN A 85 -8.13 -15.95 -1.59
C GLN A 85 -7.50 -14.58 -1.36
N ASP A 86 -7.42 -14.21 -0.09
CA ASP A 86 -6.67 -13.06 0.38
C ASP A 86 -5.18 -13.31 0.20
N ASP A 87 -4.45 -12.33 -0.34
CA ASP A 87 -2.99 -12.40 -0.35
C ASP A 87 -2.45 -12.19 1.07
N ASP A 88 -1.46 -13.00 1.46
CA ASP A 88 -0.89 -13.00 2.80
C ASP A 88 0.00 -11.77 3.10
N HIS A 89 0.36 -10.97 2.09
CA HIS A 89 1.34 -9.88 2.23
C HIS A 89 0.93 -8.58 1.52
N LEU A 90 0.18 -8.67 0.42
CA LEU A 90 -0.17 -7.53 -0.42
C LEU A 90 -1.45 -6.86 0.06
N PHE A 91 -1.33 -6.16 1.19
CA PHE A 91 -2.37 -5.33 1.76
C PHE A 91 -1.80 -4.06 2.37
N LEU A 92 -2.54 -2.96 2.28
CA LEU A 92 -2.14 -1.64 2.78
C LEU A 92 -3.30 -0.95 3.49
N PRO A 93 -3.05 -0.25 4.61
CA PRO A 93 -4.07 0.58 5.24
C PRO A 93 -4.40 1.76 4.33
N VAL A 94 -5.65 2.19 4.34
CA VAL A 94 -6.13 3.36 3.62
C VAL A 94 -6.97 4.22 4.56
N GLU A 95 -6.75 5.53 4.49
CA GLU A 95 -7.47 6.51 5.30
C GLU A 95 -8.80 6.85 4.62
N ALA A 96 -9.77 7.35 5.40
CA ALA A 96 -11.02 7.84 4.85
C ALA A 96 -10.80 9.10 3.99
N ASN A 97 -11.70 9.34 3.04
CA ASN A 97 -11.82 10.56 2.22
C ASN A 97 -10.48 11.00 1.59
N SER A 98 -9.69 10.03 1.14
CA SER A 98 -8.33 10.23 0.66
C SER A 98 -8.14 9.69 -0.76
N THR A 99 -7.35 10.42 -1.55
CA THR A 99 -6.92 10.02 -2.88
C THR A 99 -5.46 9.57 -2.82
N TYR A 100 -5.16 8.46 -3.51
CA TYR A 100 -3.81 7.91 -3.59
C TYR A 100 -3.44 7.65 -5.04
N ARG A 101 -2.16 7.81 -5.36
CA ARG A 101 -1.56 7.19 -6.54
C ARG A 101 -1.33 5.72 -6.21
N PHE A 102 -1.80 4.85 -7.08
CA PHE A 102 -1.69 3.40 -6.92
C PHE A 102 -0.73 2.84 -7.96
N GLU A 103 0.27 2.10 -7.49
CA GLU A 103 1.17 1.32 -8.34
C GLU A 103 1.31 -0.08 -7.77
N MET A 104 1.34 -1.09 -8.64
CA MET A 104 1.55 -2.47 -8.24
C MET A 104 2.26 -3.24 -9.34
N TYR A 105 3.09 -4.18 -8.91
CA TYR A 105 3.82 -5.06 -9.79
C TYR A 105 3.74 -6.50 -9.27
N LEU A 106 3.28 -7.40 -10.12
CA LEU A 106 3.10 -8.81 -9.78
C LEU A 106 3.97 -9.68 -10.68
N TRP A 107 4.58 -10.70 -10.07
CA TRP A 107 5.25 -11.79 -10.76
C TRP A 107 4.42 -13.07 -10.58
N VAL A 108 3.87 -13.59 -11.66
CA VAL A 108 3.00 -14.78 -11.61
C VAL A 108 3.58 -15.90 -12.46
N THR A 109 3.48 -17.14 -11.98
CA THR A 109 3.74 -18.34 -12.78
C THR A 109 2.56 -19.29 -12.70
N SER A 110 2.12 -19.85 -13.81
CA SER A 110 1.06 -20.87 -13.88
C SER A 110 1.12 -21.59 -15.23
N SER A 111 0.12 -22.42 -15.51
CA SER A 111 -0.11 -22.94 -16.86
C SER A 111 -1.06 -22.02 -17.63
N ALA A 112 -0.95 -21.99 -18.95
CA ALA A 112 -1.90 -21.27 -19.82
C ALA A 112 -3.35 -21.78 -19.71
N ALA A 113 -3.56 -22.94 -19.09
CA ALA A 113 -4.89 -23.48 -18.79
C ALA A 113 -5.40 -23.10 -17.40
N GLY A 114 -4.52 -22.67 -16.48
CA GLY A 114 -4.88 -22.20 -15.14
C GLY A 114 -5.03 -20.69 -15.08
N ASP A 115 -4.11 -19.96 -15.75
CA ASP A 115 -4.06 -18.50 -15.81
C ASP A 115 -4.19 -17.84 -14.42
N PHE A 116 -4.37 -16.52 -14.39
CA PHE A 116 -4.45 -15.74 -13.15
C PHE A 116 -5.65 -14.80 -13.19
N LYS A 117 -6.39 -14.72 -12.09
CA LYS A 117 -7.42 -13.71 -11.90
C LYS A 117 -7.27 -13.03 -10.56
N MET A 118 -7.63 -11.75 -10.53
CA MET A 118 -7.53 -10.94 -9.32
C MET A 118 -8.65 -9.93 -9.18
N CYS A 119 -8.84 -9.50 -7.94
CA CYS A 119 -9.73 -8.45 -7.49
C CYS A 119 -9.07 -7.73 -6.30
N PHE A 120 -9.68 -6.64 -5.84
CA PHE A 120 -9.32 -6.01 -4.59
C PHE A 120 -10.49 -6.07 -3.60
N THR A 121 -10.16 -6.09 -2.32
CA THR A 121 -11.10 -5.80 -1.24
C THR A 121 -10.64 -4.55 -0.51
N GLY A 122 -11.59 -3.83 0.08
CA GLY A 122 -11.32 -2.59 0.77
C GLY A 122 -12.59 -2.00 1.35
N PRO A 123 -12.49 -0.80 1.96
CA PRO A 123 -13.65 -0.09 2.49
C PRO A 123 -14.72 0.10 1.40
N THR A 124 -15.99 0.01 1.79
CA THR A 124 -17.13 0.20 0.87
C THR A 124 -17.03 1.53 0.14
N ASN A 125 -17.41 1.58 -1.13
CA ASN A 125 -17.35 2.74 -2.01
C ASN A 125 -15.93 3.27 -2.27
N THR A 126 -14.91 2.42 -2.11
CA THR A 126 -13.57 2.72 -2.59
C THR A 126 -13.51 2.47 -4.10
N ASN A 127 -13.02 3.44 -4.86
CA ASN A 127 -12.87 3.34 -6.31
C ASN A 127 -11.40 3.21 -6.68
N ILE A 128 -11.09 2.30 -7.60
CA ILE A 128 -9.75 2.14 -8.18
C ILE A 128 -9.87 2.34 -9.68
N PHE A 129 -9.17 3.34 -10.21
CA PHE A 129 -9.07 3.60 -11.63
C PHE A 129 -7.65 3.27 -12.08
N PHE A 130 -7.48 2.36 -13.02
CA PHE A 130 -6.12 1.92 -13.38
C PHE A 130 -5.99 1.53 -14.86
N SER A 131 -4.76 1.59 -15.33
CA SER A 131 -4.29 0.86 -16.50
C SER A 131 -3.45 -0.33 -16.05
N VAL A 132 -3.45 -1.38 -16.85
CA VAL A 132 -2.65 -2.57 -16.59
C VAL A 132 -1.95 -3.06 -17.85
N LEU A 133 -0.80 -3.70 -17.68
CA LEU A 133 -0.08 -4.42 -18.71
C LEU A 133 0.19 -5.84 -18.21
N GLY A 134 -0.16 -6.85 -19.00
CA GLY A 134 0.13 -8.26 -18.71
C GLY A 134 -0.01 -9.10 -19.97
N TYR A 135 -0.17 -10.42 -19.85
CA TYR A 135 -0.50 -11.27 -21.00
C TYR A 135 -2.02 -11.43 -21.17
N GLN A 136 -2.46 -11.65 -22.41
CA GLN A 136 -3.86 -12.00 -22.69
C GLN A 136 -4.16 -13.43 -22.21
N ILE A 137 -5.42 -13.68 -21.83
CA ILE A 137 -5.87 -15.00 -21.35
C ILE A 137 -5.53 -16.07 -22.41
N GLY A 138 -5.03 -17.23 -21.94
CA GLY A 138 -4.58 -18.31 -22.81
C GLY A 138 -3.32 -18.00 -23.62
N ALA A 139 -2.54 -16.98 -23.25
CA ALA A 139 -1.27 -16.69 -23.90
C ALA A 139 -0.31 -17.89 -23.78
N THR A 140 0.26 -18.27 -24.91
CA THR A 140 1.28 -19.32 -25.01
C THR A 140 2.64 -18.76 -25.46
N THR A 141 2.70 -17.49 -25.86
CA THR A 141 3.93 -16.80 -26.29
C THR A 141 4.01 -15.37 -25.75
N ASP A 142 5.23 -14.86 -25.55
CA ASP A 142 5.47 -13.53 -24.96
C ASP A 142 5.00 -12.33 -25.80
N SER A 143 4.67 -12.55 -27.08
CA SER A 143 4.10 -11.52 -27.96
C SER A 143 2.62 -11.20 -27.70
N GLN A 144 1.95 -12.00 -26.86
CA GLN A 144 0.52 -11.94 -26.63
C GLN A 144 0.17 -11.04 -25.44
N LEU A 145 0.49 -9.75 -25.56
CA LEU A 145 0.27 -8.73 -24.52
C LEU A 145 -1.19 -8.28 -24.44
N LYS A 146 -1.68 -8.11 -23.20
CA LYS A 146 -2.94 -7.48 -22.85
C LYS A 146 -2.66 -6.07 -22.33
N MET A 147 -3.15 -5.08 -23.08
CA MET A 147 -3.23 -3.68 -22.66
C MET A 147 -4.70 -3.26 -22.70
N PRO A 148 -5.50 -3.57 -21.66
CA PRO A 148 -6.86 -3.14 -21.66
C PRO A 148 -6.89 -1.59 -21.57
N THR A 149 -7.85 -1.00 -22.26
CA THR A 149 -8.23 0.40 -22.05
C THR A 149 -8.73 0.58 -20.61
N PHE A 150 -8.81 1.84 -20.16
CA PHE A 150 -9.21 2.27 -18.81
C PHE A 150 -10.14 1.28 -18.09
N GLN A 151 -9.67 0.69 -16.98
CA GLN A 151 -10.45 -0.21 -16.14
C GLN A 151 -10.80 0.46 -14.82
N TRP A 152 -11.97 0.13 -14.27
CA TRP A 152 -12.41 0.60 -12.96
C TRP A 152 -12.80 -0.58 -12.06
N PHE A 153 -12.51 -0.45 -10.77
CA PHE A 153 -13.13 -1.23 -9.69
C PHE A 153 -13.93 -0.30 -8.78
N ASN A 154 -15.16 -0.69 -8.48
CA ASN A 154 -15.95 -0.08 -7.42
C ASN A 154 -16.08 -1.12 -6.30
N LEU A 155 -15.38 -0.92 -5.19
CA LEU A 155 -15.36 -1.87 -4.08
C LEU A 155 -16.65 -1.72 -3.27
N SER A 156 -17.55 -2.69 -3.37
CA SER A 156 -18.83 -2.71 -2.64
C SER A 156 -18.73 -3.32 -1.23
N GLY A 157 -17.52 -3.46 -0.67
CA GLY A 157 -17.31 -4.00 0.69
C GLY A 157 -17.35 -5.53 0.78
N GLY A 158 -17.19 -6.25 -0.33
CA GLY A 158 -17.06 -7.71 -0.37
C GLY A 158 -16.22 -8.19 -1.56
N ALA A 159 -15.74 -9.44 -1.48
CA ALA A 159 -14.96 -10.10 -2.53
C ALA A 159 -15.73 -10.14 -3.86
N GLY A 160 -15.07 -9.85 -4.97
CA GLY A 160 -15.59 -10.10 -6.32
C GLY A 160 -16.20 -8.91 -7.07
N ALA A 161 -16.04 -7.67 -6.61
CA ALA A 161 -16.47 -6.49 -7.37
C ALA A 161 -15.44 -6.14 -8.47
N GLY A 162 -15.60 -6.78 -9.63
CA GLY A 162 -14.76 -6.59 -10.82
C GLY A 162 -13.52 -7.49 -10.80
N PHE A 163 -13.38 -8.31 -11.83
CA PHE A 163 -12.25 -9.20 -12.00
C PHE A 163 -11.38 -8.67 -13.13
N THR A 164 -10.07 -8.73 -12.96
CA THR A 164 -9.15 -8.65 -14.10
C THR A 164 -8.37 -9.94 -14.17
N GLU A 165 -8.45 -10.56 -15.35
CA GLU A 165 -7.84 -11.84 -15.68
C GLU A 165 -6.64 -11.61 -16.57
N PHE A 166 -5.62 -12.44 -16.41
CA PHE A 166 -4.38 -12.37 -17.16
C PHE A 166 -3.95 -13.76 -17.55
N GLY A 167 -3.41 -13.83 -18.77
CA GLY A 167 -2.70 -15.02 -19.19
C GLY A 167 -1.45 -15.23 -18.38
N CYS A 168 -1.03 -16.47 -18.28
CA CYS A 168 0.30 -16.81 -17.86
C CYS A 168 0.96 -17.71 -18.89
N GLY A 169 2.11 -17.29 -19.41
CA GLY A 169 2.92 -18.11 -20.29
C GLY A 169 3.32 -19.42 -19.59
N VAL A 170 3.28 -20.53 -20.32
CA VAL A 170 3.55 -21.87 -19.77
C VAL A 170 4.96 -21.92 -19.17
N GLY A 171 5.05 -22.00 -17.85
CA GLY A 171 6.32 -22.16 -17.13
C GLY A 171 7.24 -20.94 -17.10
N ALA A 172 6.78 -19.79 -17.62
CA ALA A 172 7.54 -18.54 -17.64
C ALA A 172 7.00 -17.55 -16.59
N PHE A 173 7.88 -16.69 -16.09
CA PHE A 173 7.49 -15.58 -15.22
C PHE A 173 6.68 -14.56 -16.02
N SER A 174 5.42 -14.38 -15.64
CA SER A 174 4.49 -13.43 -16.25
C SER A 174 4.42 -12.15 -15.42
N PRO A 175 5.01 -11.03 -15.91
CA PRO A 175 4.95 -9.75 -15.21
C PRO A 175 3.60 -9.08 -15.45
N ILE A 176 3.02 -8.50 -14.40
CA ILE A 176 1.80 -7.70 -14.50
C ILE A 176 2.04 -6.35 -13.82
N TRP A 177 1.83 -5.26 -14.56
CA TRP A 177 2.10 -3.89 -14.11
C TRP A 177 0.80 -3.10 -14.02
N PHE A 178 0.56 -2.46 -12.88
CA PHE A 178 -0.62 -1.63 -12.63
C PHE A 178 -0.20 -0.21 -12.29
N LYS A 179 -0.89 0.76 -12.88
CA LYS A 179 -0.78 2.18 -12.50
C LYS A 179 -2.15 2.83 -12.50
N GLY A 180 -2.44 3.64 -11.48
CA GLY A 180 -3.76 4.21 -11.33
C GLY A 180 -3.92 5.16 -10.17
N THR A 181 -5.17 5.45 -9.86
CA THR A 181 -5.61 6.23 -8.71
C THR A 181 -6.61 5.44 -7.88
N LEU A 182 -6.49 5.58 -6.57
CA LEU A 182 -7.39 5.00 -5.59
C LEU A 182 -8.10 6.16 -4.88
N VAL A 183 -9.42 6.12 -4.82
CA VAL A 183 -10.24 7.11 -4.11
C VAL A 183 -11.04 6.38 -3.05
N THR A 184 -10.79 6.71 -1.79
CA THR A 184 -11.48 6.11 -0.63
C THR A 184 -12.70 6.93 -0.23
N SER A 185 -13.64 6.28 0.45
CA SER A 185 -14.88 6.89 0.94
C SER A 185 -14.77 7.29 2.41
N ALA A 186 -15.90 7.54 3.08
CA ALA A 186 -15.95 7.98 4.48
C ALA A 186 -15.40 6.97 5.51
N ALA A 187 -15.16 5.70 5.14
CA ALA A 187 -14.64 4.68 6.03
C ALA A 187 -13.15 4.39 5.76
N PRO A 188 -12.27 4.41 6.78
CA PRO A 188 -10.92 3.88 6.65
C PRO A 188 -10.94 2.35 6.61
N GLY A 189 -9.84 1.72 6.24
CA GLY A 189 -9.68 0.27 6.34
C GLY A 189 -8.45 -0.24 5.62
N THR A 190 -8.53 -1.44 5.07
CA THR A 190 -7.39 -2.10 4.42
C THR A 190 -7.74 -2.43 2.98
N LEU A 191 -6.97 -1.89 2.04
CA LEU A 191 -6.96 -2.37 0.66
C LEU A 191 -6.15 -3.66 0.63
N ARG A 192 -6.73 -4.74 0.12
CA ARG A 192 -6.08 -6.05 0.03
C ARG A 192 -6.26 -6.66 -1.35
N LEU A 193 -5.19 -7.21 -1.90
CA LEU A 193 -5.23 -8.03 -3.10
C LEU A 193 -5.94 -9.36 -2.81
N GLN A 194 -6.86 -9.74 -3.69
CA GLN A 194 -7.40 -11.08 -3.74
C GLN A 194 -7.11 -11.71 -5.10
N TRP A 195 -6.77 -12.99 -5.12
CA TRP A 195 -6.43 -13.68 -6.35
C TRP A 195 -6.77 -15.17 -6.32
N ALA A 196 -6.79 -15.79 -7.50
CA ALA A 196 -7.00 -17.22 -7.69
C ALA A 196 -6.53 -17.66 -9.09
N GLN A 197 -6.67 -18.94 -9.40
CA GLN A 197 -6.60 -19.39 -10.80
C GLN A 197 -7.79 -18.83 -11.57
N ASN A 198 -7.58 -18.51 -12.85
CA ASN A 198 -8.69 -18.14 -13.71
C ASN A 198 -9.61 -19.34 -13.96
N ALA A 199 -9.00 -20.49 -14.28
CA ALA A 199 -9.65 -21.78 -14.39
C ALA A 199 -8.97 -22.82 -13.49
N ALA A 200 -9.75 -23.71 -12.89
CA ALA A 200 -9.21 -24.73 -12.00
C ALA A 200 -8.26 -25.67 -12.77
N ASN A 201 -7.02 -25.78 -12.30
CA ASN A 201 -5.99 -26.59 -12.93
C ASN A 201 -5.08 -27.27 -11.90
N ALA A 202 -4.63 -28.49 -12.19
CA ALA A 202 -3.70 -29.23 -11.32
C ALA A 202 -2.33 -28.55 -11.19
N THR A 203 -1.90 -27.82 -12.23
CA THR A 203 -0.72 -26.95 -12.15
C THR A 203 -1.10 -25.69 -11.38
N ALA A 204 -0.44 -25.45 -10.25
CA ALA A 204 -0.73 -24.30 -9.41
C ALA A 204 -0.37 -22.96 -10.11
N THR A 205 -1.20 -21.95 -9.85
CA THR A 205 -0.85 -20.56 -10.08
C THR A 205 -0.12 -20.05 -8.84
N ILE A 206 1.06 -19.48 -9.02
CA ILE A 206 1.94 -19.03 -7.95
C ILE A 206 2.19 -17.54 -8.13
N LEU A 207 1.87 -16.76 -7.10
CA LEU A 207 2.25 -15.36 -6.99
C LEU A 207 3.56 -15.27 -6.21
N LYS A 208 4.59 -14.74 -6.87
CA LYS A 208 5.98 -14.85 -6.42
C LYS A 208 6.38 -13.78 -5.42
N GLN A 209 7.32 -14.14 -4.55
CA GLN A 209 8.06 -13.20 -3.73
C GLN A 209 8.68 -12.07 -4.59
N GLY A 210 8.78 -10.87 -4.03
CA GLY A 210 9.24 -9.68 -4.75
C GLY A 210 8.14 -8.97 -5.57
N SER A 211 6.93 -9.52 -5.65
CA SER A 211 5.74 -8.76 -6.03
C SER A 211 5.48 -7.66 -4.98
N TRP A 212 4.99 -6.49 -5.39
CA TRP A 212 4.79 -5.36 -4.49
C TRP A 212 3.62 -4.48 -4.91
N MET A 213 3.04 -3.76 -3.94
CA MET A 213 2.08 -2.69 -4.15
C MET A 213 2.49 -1.45 -3.36
N SER A 214 2.20 -0.27 -3.89
CA SER A 214 2.40 0.98 -3.17
C SER A 214 1.27 1.98 -3.39
N LEU A 215 0.99 2.73 -2.33
CA LEU A 215 0.04 3.83 -2.31
C LEU A 215 0.77 5.09 -1.88
N GLU A 216 0.57 6.19 -2.60
CA GLU A 216 1.16 7.48 -2.30
C GLU A 216 0.04 8.50 -2.22
N LYS A 217 -0.17 9.09 -1.04
CA LYS A 217 -1.22 10.09 -0.84
C LYS A 217 -0.84 11.42 -1.50
N PHE A 218 -1.77 12.08 -2.19
CA PHE A 218 -1.59 13.41 -2.76
C PHE A 218 -2.86 14.26 -2.69
#